data_AF-A0AA43EUP9-F1
#
_entry.id   AF-A0AA43EUP9-F1
#
_cell.length_a   1.000
_cell.length_b   1.000
_cell.length_c   1.000
_cell.angle_alpha   90.00
_cell.angle_beta   90.00
_cell.angle_gamma   90.00
#
_symmetry.space_group_name_H-M   'P 1'
#
loop_
_entity.id
_entity.type
_entity.pdbx_description
1 polymer ?
#
loop_
_entity_poly.entity_id
_entity_poly.type
_entity_poly.pdbx_seq_one_letter_code
_entity_poly.pdbx_strand_id
1 'polypeptide(L)'
;MTYRTGWTTLFLLTIIGLGYGCSLDAGSRGPFGPEDPETLVQKTKLPEKPPSPHVLQFTGDDTVGHHKPKMVGAVSETAVKRSTNALAVLTANEVAALRKAAESDRQVTPLLGSRWAFIDADRLPPDGKVSFGCCRLTTSLARLVYYSYSQNVAVEVRMKETGVLSVAHLEGYQPPEGQQDVQRGIELAKADPRLAGKVEQLQGHGLLMQPDRGFFRNDPGYAHRTIWITFSNGQDGDPKYWAMVDLTEDKVLEAGEEPPRS
;
A
#
# COMPACT_ATOMS: atom_id res chain seq x y z
N MET A 1 -32.81 19.15 -72.78
CA MET A 1 -31.72 18.17 -72.99
C MET A 1 -31.69 17.24 -71.79
N THR A 2 -32.25 16.07 -71.98
CA THR A 2 -32.38 15.00 -70.99
C THR A 2 -31.13 14.13 -71.01
N TYR A 3 -30.35 14.15 -69.93
CA TYR A 3 -29.27 13.18 -69.74
C TYR A 3 -29.78 11.99 -68.91
N ARG A 4 -29.75 10.85 -69.60
CA ARG A 4 -30.11 9.52 -69.14
C ARG A 4 -28.80 8.84 -68.75
N THR A 5 -28.56 8.70 -67.47
CA THR A 5 -27.37 8.04 -66.90
C THR A 5 -27.81 7.59 -65.51
N GLY A 6 -27.74 6.34 -65.09
CA GLY A 6 -27.09 5.15 -65.59
C GLY A 6 -27.25 4.19 -64.42
N TRP A 7 -28.27 3.35 -64.48
CA TRP A 7 -28.77 2.52 -63.37
C TRP A 7 -27.83 1.36 -63.01
N THR A 8 -26.58 1.41 -63.49
CA THR A 8 -25.57 0.36 -63.44
C THR A 8 -24.55 0.55 -62.32
N THR A 9 -24.55 1.70 -61.62
CA THR A 9 -23.68 1.93 -60.45
C THR A 9 -24.33 1.59 -59.10
N LEU A 10 -25.63 1.26 -59.05
CA LEU A 10 -26.30 0.88 -57.80
C LEU A 10 -26.37 -0.65 -57.56
N PHE A 11 -26.08 -1.47 -58.57
CA PHE A 11 -26.13 -2.94 -58.48
C PHE A 11 -24.80 -3.58 -58.04
N LEU A 12 -23.71 -2.81 -58.00
CA LEU A 12 -22.39 -3.27 -57.51
C LEU A 12 -22.22 -3.10 -55.99
N LEU A 13 -23.18 -2.47 -55.30
CA LEU A 13 -23.20 -2.30 -53.84
C LEU A 13 -24.12 -3.29 -53.11
N THR A 14 -24.84 -4.15 -53.84
CA THR A 14 -25.81 -5.13 -53.26
C THR A 14 -25.33 -6.59 -53.31
N ILE A 15 -24.17 -6.89 -53.90
CA ILE A 15 -23.63 -8.27 -54.00
C ILE A 15 -22.48 -8.55 -53.00
N ILE A 16 -22.05 -7.56 -52.21
CA ILE A 16 -21.03 -7.76 -51.14
C ILE A 16 -21.70 -8.03 -49.77
N GLY A 17 -23.03 -8.15 -49.71
CA GLY A 17 -23.81 -8.32 -48.48
C GLY A 17 -24.28 -9.75 -48.16
N LEU A 18 -23.80 -10.77 -48.86
CA LEU A 18 -24.25 -12.16 -48.69
C LEU A 18 -23.06 -13.14 -48.75
N GLY A 19 -22.31 -13.22 -47.66
CA GLY A 19 -21.24 -14.19 -47.49
C GLY A 19 -20.56 -13.97 -46.16
N TYR A 20 -20.67 -14.96 -45.26
CA TYR A 20 -20.21 -14.97 -43.87
C TYR A 20 -21.15 -14.31 -42.85
N GLY A 21 -22.36 -14.88 -42.77
CA GLY A 21 -23.01 -15.02 -41.47
C GLY A 21 -22.17 -15.94 -40.59
N CYS A 22 -21.19 -15.39 -39.87
CA CYS A 22 -20.78 -16.00 -38.61
C CYS A 22 -21.95 -15.79 -37.65
N SER A 23 -22.86 -16.77 -37.56
CA SER A 23 -23.71 -16.82 -36.38
C SER A 23 -22.77 -16.94 -35.18
N LEU A 24 -22.65 -15.85 -34.44
CA LEU A 24 -22.24 -15.90 -33.05
C LEU A 24 -23.34 -16.66 -32.32
N ASP A 25 -23.25 -17.99 -32.40
CA ASP A 25 -23.98 -18.88 -31.52
C ASP A 25 -23.41 -18.65 -30.11
N ALA A 26 -24.03 -17.69 -29.42
CA ALA A 26 -23.70 -17.32 -28.05
C ALA A 26 -24.25 -18.35 -27.04
N GLY A 27 -24.66 -19.53 -27.50
CA GLY A 27 -25.14 -20.63 -26.67
C GLY A 27 -24.07 -21.50 -26.01
N SER A 28 -22.77 -21.40 -26.38
CA SER A 28 -21.74 -22.31 -25.84
C SER A 28 -20.72 -21.70 -24.88
N ARG A 29 -20.83 -20.40 -24.53
CA ARG A 29 -19.92 -19.77 -23.55
C ARG A 29 -20.41 -19.96 -22.10
N GLY A 30 -20.54 -21.21 -21.69
CA GLY A 30 -20.36 -21.55 -20.29
C GLY A 30 -18.90 -21.32 -19.86
N PRO A 31 -18.57 -21.37 -18.56
CA PRO A 31 -17.21 -21.13 -18.04
C PRO A 31 -16.16 -22.16 -18.53
N PHE A 32 -16.60 -23.17 -19.26
CA PHE A 32 -15.77 -24.18 -19.91
C PHE A 32 -15.98 -24.03 -21.41
N GLY A 33 -14.98 -23.46 -22.09
CA GLY A 33 -14.95 -23.40 -23.56
C GLY A 33 -14.96 -24.80 -24.20
N PRO A 34 -14.93 -24.89 -25.54
CA PRO A 34 -14.78 -26.19 -26.21
C PRO A 34 -13.57 -26.91 -25.63
N GLU A 35 -13.74 -28.20 -25.32
CA GLU A 35 -12.70 -29.03 -24.70
C GLU A 35 -11.39 -28.88 -25.50
N ASP A 36 -10.38 -28.25 -24.87
CA ASP A 36 -9.05 -28.20 -25.45
C ASP A 36 -8.58 -29.64 -25.71
N PRO A 37 -7.99 -29.96 -26.88
CA PRO A 37 -7.50 -31.29 -27.16
C PRO A 37 -6.55 -31.72 -26.03
N GLU A 38 -6.82 -32.88 -25.43
CA GLU A 38 -6.07 -33.37 -24.28
C GLU A 38 -4.57 -33.27 -24.55
N THR A 39 -3.88 -32.45 -23.75
CA THR A 39 -2.43 -32.34 -23.83
C THR A 39 -1.81 -33.72 -23.64
N LEU A 40 -0.79 -34.06 -24.46
CA LEU A 40 0.00 -35.30 -24.40
C LEU A 40 0.83 -35.45 -23.10
N VAL A 41 0.41 -34.80 -22.02
CA VAL A 41 0.97 -34.98 -20.70
C VAL A 41 0.44 -36.30 -20.18
N GLN A 42 1.31 -37.29 -20.01
CA GLN A 42 0.95 -38.53 -19.31
C GLN A 42 0.44 -38.14 -17.92
N LYS A 43 -0.89 -38.26 -17.71
CA LYS A 43 -1.53 -38.01 -16.42
C LYS A 43 -1.05 -39.09 -15.46
N THR A 44 -0.08 -38.77 -14.61
CA THR A 44 0.36 -39.65 -13.53
C THR A 44 -0.86 -39.96 -12.67
N LYS A 45 -1.14 -41.25 -12.44
CA LYS A 45 -2.31 -41.68 -11.66
C LYS A 45 -2.20 -41.06 -10.26
N LEU A 46 -3.23 -40.31 -9.86
CA LEU A 46 -3.31 -39.78 -8.50
C LEU A 46 -3.27 -40.96 -7.50
N PRO A 47 -2.58 -40.81 -6.36
CA PRO A 47 -2.55 -41.86 -5.35
C PRO A 47 -3.98 -42.18 -4.89
N GLU A 48 -4.29 -43.48 -4.76
CA GLU A 48 -5.64 -43.97 -4.41
C GLU A 48 -6.15 -43.47 -3.04
N LYS A 49 -5.25 -43.00 -2.19
CA LYS A 49 -5.60 -42.37 -0.91
C LYS A 49 -5.01 -40.96 -0.87
N PRO A 50 -5.82 -39.95 -0.48
CA PRO A 50 -5.27 -38.64 -0.20
C PRO A 50 -4.23 -38.77 0.92
N PRO A 51 -3.12 -38.03 0.86
CA PRO A 51 -2.16 -38.02 1.95
C PRO A 51 -2.88 -37.60 3.24
N SER A 52 -2.59 -38.30 4.33
CA SER A 52 -3.15 -37.99 5.64
C SER A 52 -2.77 -36.56 6.03
N PRO A 53 -3.72 -35.72 6.50
CA PRO A 53 -3.40 -34.36 6.92
C PRO A 53 -2.34 -34.39 8.03
N HIS A 54 -1.30 -33.57 7.87
CA HIS A 54 -0.28 -33.43 8.89
C HIS A 54 -0.91 -32.79 10.13
N VAL A 55 -0.89 -33.50 11.26
CA VAL A 55 -1.31 -32.96 12.55
C VAL A 55 -0.23 -32.00 13.03
N LEU A 56 -0.58 -30.72 13.20
CA LEU A 56 0.33 -29.72 13.73
C LEU A 56 0.61 -30.03 15.21
N GLN A 57 1.86 -30.32 15.54
CA GLN A 57 2.28 -30.59 16.90
C GLN A 57 3.18 -29.45 17.39
N PHE A 58 2.76 -28.83 18.49
CA PHE A 58 3.49 -27.72 19.11
C PHE A 58 4.32 -28.26 20.27
N THR A 59 5.58 -27.87 20.34
CA THR A 59 6.43 -28.08 21.53
C THR A 59 6.43 -26.80 22.33
N GLY A 60 5.57 -26.72 23.34
CA GLY A 60 5.61 -25.72 24.40
C GLY A 60 5.66 -26.43 25.76
N ASP A 61 6.38 -25.88 26.72
CA ASP A 61 6.40 -26.35 28.11
C ASP A 61 5.29 -25.60 28.88
N ASP A 62 4.47 -26.32 29.67
CA ASP A 62 3.27 -25.82 30.36
C ASP A 62 3.60 -24.96 31.61
N THR A 63 4.65 -24.15 31.53
CA THR A 63 5.07 -23.24 32.60
C THR A 63 4.47 -21.85 32.42
N VAL A 64 4.09 -21.22 33.53
CA VAL A 64 3.44 -19.90 33.56
C VAL A 64 4.36 -18.83 32.97
N GLY A 65 4.05 -18.36 31.76
CA GLY A 65 4.78 -17.31 31.05
C GLY A 65 4.46 -17.28 29.54
N HIS A 66 4.67 -16.15 28.88
CA HIS A 66 4.45 -16.00 27.44
C HIS A 66 5.47 -16.81 26.63
N HIS A 67 5.11 -18.04 26.24
CA HIS A 67 5.91 -18.87 25.33
C HIS A 67 5.34 -18.83 23.91
N LYS A 68 6.18 -18.53 22.91
CA LYS A 68 5.81 -18.66 21.50
C LYS A 68 5.84 -20.15 21.13
N PRO A 69 4.70 -20.77 20.73
CA PRO A 69 4.68 -22.19 20.41
C PRO A 69 5.54 -22.45 19.16
N LYS A 70 6.50 -23.38 19.25
CA LYS A 70 7.34 -23.79 18.12
C LYS A 70 6.79 -25.09 17.53
N MET A 71 6.65 -25.15 16.21
CA MET A 71 6.25 -26.39 15.53
C MET A 71 7.39 -27.41 15.51
N VAL A 72 7.05 -28.68 15.74
CA VAL A 72 7.96 -29.81 15.55
C VAL A 72 8.38 -29.86 14.08
N GLY A 73 9.69 -29.85 13.81
CA GLY A 73 10.24 -29.84 12.44
C GLY A 73 10.35 -28.44 11.81
N ALA A 74 10.07 -27.36 12.55
CA ALA A 74 10.32 -26.00 12.06
C ALA A 74 11.81 -25.82 11.72
N VAL A 75 12.07 -25.38 10.49
CA VAL A 75 13.41 -25.02 10.02
C VAL A 75 13.97 -23.96 10.97
N SER A 76 15.19 -24.19 11.49
CA SER A 76 15.87 -23.20 12.34
C SER A 76 15.97 -21.88 11.57
N GLU A 77 15.64 -20.75 12.21
CA GLU A 77 15.68 -19.43 11.58
C GLU A 77 17.03 -19.13 10.91
N THR A 78 18.10 -19.68 11.48
CA THR A 78 19.48 -19.62 10.95
C THR A 78 19.69 -20.32 9.59
N ALA A 79 18.80 -21.21 9.16
CA ALA A 79 18.89 -21.90 7.88
C ALA A 79 18.21 -21.13 6.72
N VAL A 80 17.44 -20.08 7.01
CA VAL A 80 16.80 -19.24 5.99
C VAL A 80 17.78 -18.16 5.54
N LYS A 81 18.65 -18.48 4.58
CA LYS A 81 19.45 -17.48 3.87
C LYS A 81 18.55 -16.71 2.90
N ARG A 82 17.91 -15.63 3.38
CA ARG A 82 17.25 -14.66 2.50
C ARG A 82 18.33 -13.93 1.71
N SER A 83 18.33 -14.06 0.37
CA SER A 83 19.19 -13.22 -0.46
C SER A 83 18.67 -11.79 -0.37
N THR A 84 19.45 -10.86 0.19
CA THR A 84 19.16 -9.43 0.11
C THR A 84 19.29 -9.00 -1.34
N ASN A 85 18.16 -8.83 -2.01
CA ASN A 85 18.15 -8.20 -3.32
C ASN A 85 18.42 -6.70 -3.12
N ALA A 86 19.70 -6.31 -3.14
CA ALA A 86 20.14 -4.93 -2.95
C ALA A 86 19.55 -3.96 -3.99
N LEU A 87 19.04 -4.48 -5.12
CA LEU A 87 18.37 -3.68 -6.15
C LEU A 87 16.87 -3.47 -5.88
N ALA A 88 16.31 -4.09 -4.84
CA ALA A 88 14.89 -3.99 -4.51
C ALA A 88 14.57 -2.95 -3.42
N VAL A 89 15.55 -2.57 -2.60
CA VAL A 89 15.35 -1.68 -1.44
C VAL A 89 16.17 -0.41 -1.63
N LEU A 90 15.57 0.75 -1.37
CA LEU A 90 16.27 2.03 -1.38
C LEU A 90 17.11 2.19 -0.10
N THR A 91 18.34 2.63 -0.26
CA THR A 91 19.21 3.03 0.86
C THR A 91 18.80 4.40 1.40
N ALA A 92 19.12 4.69 2.67
CA ALA A 92 18.82 5.98 3.27
C ALA A 92 19.39 7.18 2.49
N ASN A 93 20.58 7.00 1.89
CA ASN A 93 21.21 8.03 1.05
C ASN A 93 20.45 8.25 -0.26
N GLU A 94 19.96 7.19 -0.90
CA GLU A 94 19.12 7.30 -2.09
C GLU A 94 17.80 8.00 -1.77
N VAL A 95 17.15 7.63 -0.66
CA VAL A 95 15.91 8.29 -0.21
C VAL A 95 16.14 9.77 0.03
N ALA A 96 17.23 10.16 0.71
CA ALA A 96 17.56 11.56 0.94
C ALA A 96 17.81 12.34 -0.37
N ALA A 97 18.48 11.72 -1.34
CA ALA A 97 18.74 12.35 -2.64
C ALA A 97 17.45 12.53 -3.46
N LEU A 98 16.61 11.50 -3.51
CA LEU A 98 15.30 11.52 -4.18
C LEU A 98 14.39 12.57 -3.54
N ARG A 99 14.30 12.57 -2.22
CA ARG A 99 13.52 13.53 -1.43
C ARG A 99 13.93 14.96 -1.74
N LYS A 100 15.23 15.25 -1.70
CA LYS A 100 15.76 16.58 -2.02
C LYS A 100 15.41 17.02 -3.45
N ALA A 101 15.49 16.11 -4.41
CA ALA A 101 15.15 16.38 -5.80
C ALA A 101 13.65 16.62 -6.00
N ALA A 102 12.78 15.79 -5.40
CA ALA A 102 11.33 15.94 -5.44
C ALA A 102 10.87 17.26 -4.80
N GLU A 103 11.38 17.60 -3.62
CA GLU A 103 10.99 18.81 -2.89
C GLU A 103 11.47 20.11 -3.56
N SER A 104 12.50 20.03 -4.39
CA SER A 104 13.00 21.18 -5.18
C SER A 104 12.27 21.33 -6.52
N ASP A 105 11.43 20.36 -6.89
CA ASP A 105 10.73 20.37 -8.17
C ASP A 105 9.53 21.33 -8.15
N ARG A 106 9.37 22.06 -9.27
CA ARG A 106 8.34 23.10 -9.41
C ARG A 106 6.92 22.53 -9.50
N GLN A 107 6.76 21.27 -9.90
CA GLN A 107 5.47 20.59 -9.97
C GLN A 107 5.04 20.07 -8.59
N VAL A 108 6.00 19.66 -7.76
CA VAL A 108 5.74 19.04 -6.44
C VAL A 108 5.45 20.08 -5.36
N THR A 109 6.24 21.16 -5.32
CA THR A 109 6.09 22.26 -4.34
C THR A 109 4.64 22.76 -4.16
N PRO A 110 3.88 23.10 -5.23
CA PRO A 110 2.52 23.60 -5.06
C PRO A 110 1.54 22.54 -4.52
N LEU A 111 1.76 21.26 -4.79
CA LEU A 111 0.91 20.16 -4.31
C LEU A 111 1.20 19.80 -2.85
N LEU A 112 2.45 19.94 -2.41
CA LEU A 112 2.81 19.77 -1.00
C LEU A 112 2.27 20.90 -0.10
N GLY A 113 2.20 22.13 -0.62
CA GLY A 113 1.74 23.29 0.13
C GLY A 113 2.72 23.76 1.22
N SER A 114 2.22 24.46 2.23
CA SER A 114 3.05 25.12 3.25
C SER A 114 3.50 24.20 4.38
N ARG A 115 2.75 23.13 4.67
CA ARG A 115 3.06 22.17 5.73
C ARG A 115 2.81 20.76 5.23
N TRP A 116 3.85 19.93 5.28
CA TRP A 116 3.84 18.56 4.78
C TRP A 116 4.80 17.67 5.59
N ALA A 117 4.61 16.36 5.51
CA ALA A 117 5.55 15.36 6.01
C ALA A 117 5.89 14.35 4.91
N PHE A 118 7.13 13.87 4.95
CA PHE A 118 7.57 12.72 4.18
C PHE A 118 7.17 11.44 4.92
N ILE A 119 6.49 10.53 4.22
CA ILE A 119 6.00 9.28 4.79
C ILE A 119 6.92 8.12 4.42
N ASP A 120 7.07 7.87 3.12
CA ASP A 120 7.81 6.70 2.64
C ASP A 120 8.38 6.89 1.22
N ALA A 121 9.37 6.05 0.89
CA ALA A 121 9.94 5.94 -0.44
C ALA A 121 10.19 4.46 -0.82
N ASP A 122 9.59 4.05 -1.93
CA ASP A 122 9.70 2.70 -2.48
C ASP A 122 10.37 2.70 -3.84
N ARG A 123 11.12 1.64 -4.15
CA ARG A 123 11.53 1.37 -5.53
C ARG A 123 10.40 0.68 -6.27
N LEU A 124 10.03 1.23 -7.43
CA LEU A 124 9.02 0.62 -8.29
C LEU A 124 9.68 -0.38 -9.26
N PRO A 125 9.02 -1.51 -9.53
CA PRO A 125 9.44 -2.37 -10.62
C PRO A 125 9.29 -1.61 -11.96
N PRO A 126 10.13 -1.90 -12.97
CA PRO A 126 9.94 -1.33 -14.29
C PRO A 126 8.58 -1.77 -14.87
N ASP A 127 7.89 -0.84 -15.53
CA ASP A 127 6.64 -1.14 -16.21
C ASP A 127 6.87 -2.11 -17.38
N GLY A 128 6.18 -3.26 -17.38
CA GLY A 128 6.15 -4.21 -18.50
C GLY A 128 6.83 -5.58 -18.24
N LYS A 129 6.82 -6.44 -19.27
CA LYS A 129 7.48 -7.75 -19.20
C LYS A 129 8.99 -7.53 -19.09
N VAL A 130 9.61 -8.10 -18.06
CA VAL A 130 11.06 -8.11 -17.91
C VAL A 130 11.65 -8.90 -19.08
N SER A 131 12.21 -8.21 -20.07
CA SER A 131 12.87 -8.83 -21.21
C SER A 131 14.02 -9.71 -20.71
N PHE A 132 13.96 -11.02 -20.98
CA PHE A 132 15.06 -11.94 -20.73
C PHE A 132 16.19 -11.63 -21.72
N GLY A 133 17.13 -10.76 -21.33
CA GLY A 133 18.26 -10.35 -22.16
C GLY A 133 19.32 -9.57 -21.37
N CYS A 134 20.59 -9.74 -21.76
CA CYS A 134 21.80 -9.34 -21.02
C CYS A 134 22.04 -7.82 -20.90
N CYS A 135 21.13 -6.98 -21.42
CA CYS A 135 21.22 -5.53 -21.38
C CYS A 135 19.97 -4.95 -20.71
N ARG A 136 19.88 -5.08 -19.38
CA ARG A 136 18.87 -4.35 -18.60
C ARG A 136 19.30 -2.88 -18.55
N LEU A 137 18.66 -2.03 -19.35
CA LEU A 137 18.58 -0.61 -19.01
C LEU A 137 17.73 -0.52 -17.74
N THR A 138 18.36 -0.64 -16.58
CA THR A 138 17.70 -0.56 -15.28
C THR A 138 17.38 0.90 -15.01
N THR A 139 16.34 1.42 -15.65
CA THR A 139 15.74 2.67 -15.22
C THR A 139 15.23 2.48 -13.80
N SER A 140 15.81 3.22 -12.86
CA SER A 140 15.38 3.21 -11.47
C SER A 140 14.13 4.06 -11.34
N LEU A 141 12.98 3.41 -11.20
CA LEU A 141 11.73 4.10 -10.84
C LEU A 141 11.57 4.05 -9.32
N ALA A 142 11.18 5.18 -8.74
CA ALA A 142 10.87 5.28 -7.33
C ALA A 142 9.52 5.98 -7.12
N ARG A 143 8.84 5.63 -6.05
CA ARG A 143 7.64 6.30 -5.57
C ARG A 143 7.96 6.92 -4.22
N LEU A 144 7.70 8.21 -4.07
CA LEU A 144 7.74 8.89 -2.80
C LEU A 144 6.31 9.26 -2.42
N VAL A 145 5.97 9.07 -1.15
CA VAL A 145 4.67 9.41 -0.59
C VAL A 145 4.86 10.47 0.47
N TYR A 146 4.11 11.55 0.33
CA TYR A 146 4.04 12.65 1.27
C TYR A 146 2.60 12.81 1.75
N TYR A 147 2.45 13.49 2.88
CA TYR A 147 1.15 14.00 3.31
C TYR A 147 1.21 15.52 3.41
N SER A 148 0.32 16.22 2.69
CA SER A 148 0.13 17.66 2.85
C SER A 148 -0.88 17.92 3.95
N TYR A 149 -0.42 18.51 5.06
CA TYR A 149 -1.30 18.96 6.14
C TYR A 149 -2.07 20.22 5.75
N SER A 150 -1.49 21.08 4.92
CA SER A 150 -2.16 22.31 4.47
C SER A 150 -3.32 22.04 3.52
N GLN A 151 -3.24 20.97 2.72
CA GLN A 151 -4.27 20.59 1.75
C GLN A 151 -5.06 19.35 2.20
N ASN A 152 -4.66 18.75 3.32
CA ASN A 152 -5.25 17.56 3.91
C ASN A 152 -5.39 16.40 2.90
N VAL A 153 -4.30 16.13 2.17
CA VAL A 153 -4.27 15.14 1.10
C VAL A 153 -2.90 14.47 1.01
N ALA A 154 -2.89 13.19 0.63
CA ALA A 154 -1.66 12.48 0.33
C ALA A 154 -1.16 12.82 -1.08
N VAL A 155 0.14 12.97 -1.24
CA VAL A 155 0.79 13.31 -2.51
C VAL A 155 1.74 12.18 -2.90
N GLU A 156 1.48 11.56 -4.05
CA GLU A 156 2.37 10.57 -4.66
C GLU A 156 3.26 11.26 -5.70
N VAL A 157 4.57 11.13 -5.53
CA VAL A 157 5.57 11.57 -6.50
C VAL A 157 6.23 10.34 -7.10
N ARG A 158 6.08 10.15 -8.41
CA ARG A 158 6.84 9.13 -9.15
C ARG A 158 8.07 9.77 -9.74
N MET A 159 9.19 9.14 -9.48
CA MET A 159 10.50 9.60 -9.93
C MET A 159 11.11 8.58 -10.88
N LYS A 160 11.80 9.10 -11.89
CA LYS A 160 12.71 8.34 -12.74
C LYS A 160 14.12 8.85 -12.46
N GLU A 161 14.94 8.00 -11.86
CA GLU A 161 16.23 8.40 -11.29
C GLU A 161 16.00 9.56 -10.32
N THR A 162 16.48 10.77 -10.61
CA THR A 162 16.24 11.97 -9.79
C THR A 162 15.25 12.96 -10.42
N GLY A 163 14.68 12.64 -11.59
CA GLY A 163 13.68 13.48 -12.25
C GLY A 163 12.26 13.11 -11.84
N VAL A 164 11.40 14.12 -11.66
CA VAL A 164 9.96 13.89 -11.43
C VAL A 164 9.31 13.44 -12.74
N LEU A 165 8.67 12.28 -12.72
CA LEU A 165 7.93 11.72 -13.85
C LEU A 165 6.46 12.15 -13.79
N SER A 166 5.86 12.04 -12.61
CA SER A 166 4.48 12.43 -12.36
C SER A 166 4.28 12.75 -10.89
N VAL A 167 3.35 13.64 -10.60
CA VAL A 167 2.90 13.95 -9.26
C VAL A 167 1.37 13.98 -9.24
N ALA A 168 0.77 13.40 -8.20
CA ALA A 168 -0.67 13.31 -8.08
C ALA A 168 -1.12 13.41 -6.63
N HIS A 169 -2.30 13.99 -6.43
CA HIS A 169 -3.05 13.84 -5.19
C HIS A 169 -3.71 12.47 -5.13
N LEU A 170 -3.70 11.87 -3.94
CA LEU A 170 -4.41 10.64 -3.63
C LEU A 170 -5.57 10.99 -2.69
N GLU A 171 -6.68 11.41 -3.28
CA GLU A 171 -7.90 11.81 -2.55
C GLU A 171 -8.44 10.64 -1.72
N GLY A 172 -8.73 10.91 -0.43
CA GLY A 172 -9.26 9.92 0.51
C GLY A 172 -8.28 8.82 0.94
N TYR A 173 -7.03 8.85 0.45
CA TYR A 173 -6.00 7.92 0.89
C TYR A 173 -5.24 8.47 2.10
N GLN A 174 -5.24 7.72 3.20
CA GLN A 174 -4.42 8.00 4.38
C GLN A 174 -3.20 7.06 4.39
N PRO A 175 -2.00 7.53 4.00
CA PRO A 175 -0.78 6.73 4.05
C PRO A 175 -0.42 6.42 5.52
N PRO A 176 0.36 5.36 5.79
CA PRO A 176 0.78 4.99 7.15
C PRO A 176 1.48 6.17 7.86
N GLU A 177 1.60 6.11 9.18
CA GLU A 177 2.30 7.13 9.95
C GLU A 177 3.78 7.23 9.55
N GLY A 178 4.22 8.47 9.29
CA GLY A 178 5.64 8.78 9.11
C GLY A 178 6.32 9.06 10.46
N GLN A 179 7.64 9.00 10.49
CA GLN A 179 8.41 9.36 11.70
C GLN A 179 8.14 10.81 12.15
N GLN A 180 7.97 11.72 11.19
CA GLN A 180 7.67 13.13 11.46
C GLN A 180 6.30 13.29 12.14
N ASP A 181 5.31 12.51 11.71
CA ASP A 181 3.94 12.52 12.24
C ASP A 181 3.93 12.06 13.70
N VAL A 182 4.60 10.94 13.97
CA VAL A 182 4.74 10.39 15.33
C VAL A 182 5.44 11.38 16.24
N GLN A 183 6.56 11.95 15.80
CA GLN A 183 7.31 12.90 16.61
C GLN A 183 6.50 14.17 16.91
N ARG A 184 5.81 14.73 15.90
CA ARG A 184 4.95 15.91 16.08
C ARG A 184 3.78 15.61 17.01
N GLY A 185 3.15 14.45 16.88
CA GLY A 185 2.07 14.03 17.76
C GLY A 185 2.52 13.92 19.22
N ILE A 186 3.71 13.34 19.45
CA ILE A 186 4.31 13.25 20.79
C ILE A 186 4.59 14.65 21.36
N GLU A 187 5.15 15.56 20.57
CA GLU A 187 5.42 16.94 21.01
C GLU A 187 4.13 17.65 21.45
N LEU A 188 3.07 17.56 20.64
CA LEU A 188 1.77 18.15 20.94
C LEU A 188 1.14 17.52 22.20
N ALA A 189 1.20 16.18 22.31
CA ALA A 189 0.66 15.47 23.45
C ALA A 189 1.42 15.77 24.76
N LYS A 190 2.75 15.93 24.71
CA LYS A 190 3.55 16.33 25.89
C LYS A 190 3.25 17.76 26.35
N ALA A 191 2.98 18.66 25.39
CA ALA A 191 2.65 20.04 25.68
C ALA A 191 1.20 20.24 26.19
N ASP A 192 0.33 19.22 26.06
CA ASP A 192 -1.06 19.32 26.49
C ASP A 192 -1.18 19.44 28.01
N PRO A 193 -1.94 20.41 28.56
CA PRO A 193 -2.07 20.61 30.00
C PRO A 193 -2.59 19.39 30.78
N ARG A 194 -3.31 18.46 30.13
CA ARG A 194 -3.83 17.23 30.77
C ARG A 194 -2.73 16.20 31.02
N LEU A 195 -1.65 16.24 30.24
CA LEU A 195 -0.54 15.30 30.28
C LEU A 195 0.78 15.94 30.73
N ALA A 196 0.92 17.25 30.62
CA ALA A 196 2.11 18.00 30.96
C ALA A 196 2.59 17.64 32.38
N GLY A 197 3.87 17.27 32.49
CA GLY A 197 4.49 16.84 33.76
C GLY A 197 4.25 15.37 34.15
N LYS A 198 3.33 14.65 33.50
CA LYS A 198 3.08 13.22 33.76
C LYS A 198 3.82 12.28 32.81
N VAL A 199 4.08 12.74 31.57
CA VAL A 199 4.59 11.91 30.46
C VAL A 199 6.06 12.15 30.11
N GLU A 200 6.76 13.04 30.82
CA GLU A 200 8.13 13.47 30.46
C GLU A 200 9.14 12.35 30.45
N GLN A 201 9.04 11.43 31.41
CA GLN A 201 9.93 10.27 31.56
C GLN A 201 9.49 9.05 30.74
N LEU A 202 8.37 9.14 30.03
CA LEU A 202 7.79 8.05 29.25
C LEU A 202 8.18 8.17 27.78
N GLN A 203 8.24 7.01 27.10
CA GLN A 203 8.43 6.96 25.66
C GLN A 203 7.07 7.10 24.98
N GLY A 204 7.00 8.01 24.01
CA GLY A 204 5.81 8.21 23.19
C GLY A 204 5.85 7.29 21.98
N HIS A 205 4.71 6.68 21.67
CA HIS A 205 4.50 5.83 20.50
C HIS A 205 3.25 6.32 19.78
N GLY A 206 3.26 6.31 18.44
CA GLY A 206 2.16 6.82 17.64
C GLY A 206 1.62 5.78 16.68
N LEU A 207 0.31 5.74 16.53
CA LEU A 207 -0.40 4.92 15.55
C LEU A 207 -1.39 5.80 14.79
N LEU A 208 -1.35 5.77 13.45
CA LEU A 208 -2.33 6.51 12.66
C LEU A 208 -3.75 6.02 12.94
N MET A 209 -4.66 6.95 13.23
CA MET A 209 -6.08 6.65 13.31
C MET A 209 -6.73 6.84 11.94
N GLN A 210 -7.67 5.98 11.60
CA GLN A 210 -8.54 6.13 10.44
C GLN A 210 -9.94 6.51 10.92
N PRO A 211 -10.19 7.80 11.24
CA PRO A 211 -11.49 8.24 11.72
C PRO A 211 -12.59 8.07 10.66
N ASP A 212 -12.21 7.96 9.39
CA ASP A 212 -13.04 7.61 8.24
C ASP A 212 -13.55 6.15 8.22
N ARG A 213 -13.05 5.28 9.12
CA ARG A 213 -13.66 3.97 9.44
C ARG A 213 -14.49 3.97 10.72
N GLY A 214 -14.64 5.12 11.38
CA GLY A 214 -15.57 5.32 12.50
C GLY A 214 -17.03 5.28 12.04
N PHE A 215 -17.92 4.79 12.90
CA PHE A 215 -19.35 4.62 12.58
C PHE A 215 -20.10 5.95 12.37
N PHE A 216 -19.54 7.11 12.76
CA PHE A 216 -20.23 8.40 12.73
C PHE A 216 -19.39 9.50 12.07
N ARG A 217 -19.98 10.23 11.11
CA ARG A 217 -19.37 11.37 10.39
C ARG A 217 -19.03 12.59 11.28
N ASN A 218 -19.33 12.54 12.57
CA ASN A 218 -19.20 13.65 13.51
C ASN A 218 -18.12 13.41 14.58
N ASP A 219 -17.32 12.36 14.46
CA ASP A 219 -16.26 12.08 15.42
C ASP A 219 -15.16 13.16 15.31
N PRO A 220 -14.60 13.65 16.44
CA PRO A 220 -13.47 14.57 16.43
C PRO A 220 -12.33 14.01 15.58
N GLY A 221 -11.85 14.78 14.60
CA GLY A 221 -10.80 14.35 13.67
C GLY A 221 -11.32 13.67 12.39
N TYR A 222 -12.64 13.59 12.17
CA TYR A 222 -13.20 13.08 10.91
C TYR A 222 -12.62 13.80 9.69
N ALA A 223 -12.18 13.00 8.71
CA ALA A 223 -11.49 13.45 7.50
C ALA A 223 -10.14 14.16 7.73
N HIS A 224 -9.65 14.27 8.96
CA HIS A 224 -8.33 14.83 9.27
C HIS A 224 -7.31 13.71 9.49
N ARG A 225 -6.02 14.05 9.44
CA ARG A 225 -4.95 13.11 9.77
C ARG A 225 -4.75 13.07 11.27
N THR A 226 -5.42 12.14 11.92
CA THR A 226 -5.38 11.96 13.37
C THR A 226 -4.42 10.84 13.75
N ILE A 227 -3.62 11.05 14.79
CA ILE A 227 -2.70 10.06 15.34
C ILE A 227 -3.04 9.79 16.81
N TRP A 228 -3.07 8.51 17.17
CA TRP A 228 -3.19 8.06 18.55
C TRP A 228 -1.79 7.93 19.15
N ILE A 229 -1.50 8.71 20.17
CA ILE A 229 -0.25 8.70 20.89
C ILE A 229 -0.44 8.00 22.23
N THR A 230 0.43 7.05 22.54
CA THR A 230 0.49 6.41 23.86
C THR A 230 1.84 6.62 24.51
N PHE A 231 1.86 6.70 25.84
CA PHE A 231 3.07 6.84 26.63
C PHE A 231 3.27 5.62 27.54
N SER A 232 4.40 4.95 27.40
CA SER A 232 4.74 3.72 28.13
C SER A 232 6.19 3.71 28.60
N ASN A 233 6.51 2.77 29.50
CA ASN A 233 7.88 2.47 29.93
C ASN A 233 8.55 1.56 28.88
N GLY A 234 8.99 2.15 27.77
CA GLY A 234 9.58 1.39 26.66
C GLY A 234 8.55 0.84 25.67
N GLN A 235 9.06 0.22 24.60
CA GLN A 235 8.26 -0.22 23.46
C GLN A 235 7.24 -1.31 23.79
N ASP A 236 7.57 -2.23 24.71
CA ASP A 236 6.69 -3.32 25.15
C ASP A 236 5.96 -3.00 26.46
N GLY A 237 6.10 -1.78 26.97
CA GLY A 237 5.47 -1.37 28.21
C GLY A 237 3.98 -1.11 28.04
N ASP A 238 3.20 -1.38 29.09
CA ASP A 238 1.79 -0.99 29.09
C ASP A 238 1.65 0.53 28.97
N PRO A 239 0.76 1.02 28.08
CA PRO A 239 0.48 2.44 27.95
C PRO A 239 -0.19 2.95 29.23
N LYS A 240 0.36 4.02 29.81
CA LYS A 240 -0.17 4.67 31.01
C LYS A 240 -1.02 5.89 30.69
N TYR A 241 -0.67 6.59 29.62
CA TYR A 241 -1.36 7.78 29.15
C TYR A 241 -1.54 7.69 27.66
N TRP A 242 -2.57 8.37 27.16
CA TRP A 242 -2.87 8.45 25.75
C TRP A 242 -3.32 9.85 25.36
N ALA A 243 -3.17 10.17 24.07
CA ALA A 243 -3.70 11.37 23.45
C ALA A 243 -4.11 11.09 22.00
N MET A 244 -5.25 11.64 21.59
CA MET A 244 -5.66 11.71 20.20
C MET A 244 -5.28 13.09 19.65
N VAL A 245 -4.41 13.12 18.65
CA VAL A 245 -3.84 14.36 18.12
C VAL A 245 -4.21 14.52 16.66
N ASP A 246 -4.77 15.66 16.31
CA ASP A 246 -5.00 16.11 14.94
C ASP A 246 -3.74 16.80 14.41
N LEU A 247 -3.07 16.17 13.45
CA LEU A 247 -1.87 16.70 12.82
C LEU A 247 -2.20 17.72 11.70
N THR A 248 -3.41 17.69 11.16
CA THR A 248 -3.90 18.67 10.19
C THR A 248 -4.17 20.01 10.88
N GLU A 249 -4.62 20.04 12.13
CA GLU A 249 -4.84 21.28 12.89
C GLU A 249 -3.75 21.61 13.92
N ASP A 250 -2.76 20.73 14.12
CA ASP A 250 -1.77 20.83 15.20
C ASP A 250 -2.45 20.94 16.58
N LYS A 251 -3.45 20.09 16.84
CA LYS A 251 -4.30 20.18 18.03
C LYS A 251 -4.50 18.83 18.70
N VAL A 252 -4.45 18.81 20.03
CA VAL A 252 -4.83 17.63 20.81
C VAL A 252 -6.35 17.62 21.00
N LEU A 253 -7.01 16.60 20.47
CA LEU A 253 -8.45 16.42 20.55
C LEU A 253 -8.84 15.90 21.94
N GLU A 254 -8.23 14.78 22.32
CA GLU A 254 -8.49 14.09 23.58
C GLU A 254 -7.18 13.63 24.21
N ALA A 255 -7.14 13.56 25.54
CA ALA A 255 -6.01 13.04 26.27
C ALA A 255 -6.44 12.61 27.67
N GLY A 256 -5.79 11.58 28.19
CA GLY A 256 -6.13 11.02 29.49
C GLY A 256 -5.18 9.94 29.97
N GLU A 257 -5.54 9.37 31.11
CA GLU A 257 -4.89 8.17 31.66
C GLU A 257 -5.55 6.94 31.02
N GLU A 258 -4.75 5.92 30.72
CA GLU A 258 -5.27 4.66 30.21
C GLU A 258 -6.04 3.95 31.34
N PRO A 259 -7.28 3.49 31.11
CA PRO A 259 -8.03 2.75 32.13
C PRO A 259 -7.29 1.45 32.51
N PRO A 260 -7.34 1.03 33.78
CA PRO A 260 -6.71 -0.21 34.21
C PRO A 260 -7.32 -1.40 33.46
N ARG A 261 -6.47 -2.24 32.87
CA ARG A 261 -6.90 -3.49 32.22
C ARG A 261 -7.21 -4.51 33.32
N SER A 262 -8.47 -4.94 33.37
CA SER A 262 -8.99 -5.98 34.28
C SER A 262 -8.60 -7.38 33.85
#